data_AF-A0A920QG05-F1
#
_entry.id   AF-A0A920QG05-F1
#
_cell.length_a   1.000
_cell.length_b   1.000
_cell.length_c   1.000
_cell.angle_alpha   90.00
_cell.angle_beta   90.00
_cell.angle_gamma   90.00
#
_symmetry.space_group_name_H-M   'P 1'
#
loop_
_entity.id
_entity.type
_entity.pdbx_description
1 polymer ?
#
loop_
_entity_poly.entity_id
_entity_poly.type
_entity_poly.pdbx_seq_one_letter_code
_entity_poly.pdbx_strand_id
1 'polypeptide(L)'
;MAASCCSQWYAPIYLSQPDRGELVCGNGIDTYPHYGMRSTLGFLESYAAHVLELFPVLHNVAVQRQWAGLCDMTPDYSPIISSIDEIEGFYFNGGWGTYGSKLPCKGFSTQLKW
;
A
#
# COMPACT_ATOMS: atom_id res chain seq x y z
N MET A 1 9.53 -14.69 -0.53
CA MET A 1 10.73 -14.34 -1.32
C MET A 1 10.48 -12.96 -1.90
N ALA A 2 11.06 -11.90 -1.32
CA ALA A 2 10.89 -10.54 -1.82
C ALA A 2 12.05 -10.25 -2.77
N ALA A 3 11.78 -10.14 -4.06
CA ALA A 3 12.76 -9.66 -5.02
C ALA A 3 12.46 -8.18 -5.31
N SER A 4 13.39 -7.29 -4.97
CA SER A 4 13.41 -5.93 -5.48
C SER A 4 14.53 -5.82 -6.51
N CYS A 5 14.20 -5.71 -7.80
CA CYS A 5 15.17 -5.41 -8.84
C CYS A 5 15.25 -3.88 -9.03
N CYS A 6 16.46 -3.35 -9.00
CA CYS A 6 16.77 -1.92 -9.14
C CYS A 6 17.21 -1.64 -10.58
N SER A 7 16.32 -1.11 -11.43
CA SER A 7 16.67 -0.55 -12.74
C SER A 7 15.81 0.68 -13.09
N GLN A 8 16.32 1.85 -12.72
CA GLN A 8 16.09 3.22 -13.25
C GLN A 8 14.67 3.81 -13.53
N TRP A 9 13.55 3.08 -13.49
CA TRP A 9 12.19 3.61 -13.79
C TRP A 9 11.05 2.91 -13.01
N TYR A 10 11.39 2.13 -11.97
CA TYR A 10 10.49 1.12 -11.41
C TYR A 10 9.46 1.67 -10.43
N ALA A 11 8.18 1.48 -10.77
CA ALA A 11 7.12 1.42 -9.79
C ALA A 11 7.43 0.26 -8.80
N PRO A 12 7.34 0.47 -7.47
CA PRO A 12 7.73 -0.56 -6.51
C PRO A 12 6.69 -1.69 -6.50
N ILE A 13 7.09 -2.85 -7.03
CA ILE A 13 6.26 -4.05 -7.11
C ILE A 13 6.55 -4.95 -5.91
N TYR A 14 5.49 -5.36 -5.22
CA TYR A 14 5.57 -6.41 -4.20
C TYR A 14 4.70 -7.61 -4.60
N LEU A 15 5.21 -8.80 -4.31
CA LEU A 15 4.52 -10.07 -4.50
C LEU A 15 4.64 -10.89 -3.21
N SER A 16 3.50 -11.33 -2.68
CA SER A 16 3.43 -12.26 -1.57
C SER A 16 2.45 -13.39 -1.89
N GLN A 17 2.78 -14.60 -1.45
CA GLN A 17 1.94 -15.78 -1.63
C GLN A 17 1.30 -16.13 -0.28
N PRO A 18 -0.03 -15.99 -0.12
CA PRO A 18 -0.74 -16.55 1.02
C PRO A 18 -0.76 -18.09 0.98
N ASP A 19 -1.06 -18.71 2.11
CA ASP A 19 -1.10 -20.18 2.25
C ASP A 19 -2.10 -20.87 1.29
N ARG A 20 -3.09 -20.13 0.80
CA ARG A 20 -4.05 -20.61 -0.21
C ARG A 20 -3.41 -20.83 -1.59
N GLY A 21 -2.19 -20.33 -1.82
CA GLY A 21 -1.48 -20.46 -3.08
C GLY A 21 -1.81 -19.38 -4.12
N GLU A 22 -2.70 -18.44 -3.78
CA GLU A 22 -2.94 -17.23 -4.58
C GLU A 22 -1.70 -16.33 -4.56
N LEU A 23 -1.57 -15.43 -5.54
CA LEU A 23 -0.52 -14.41 -5.53
C LEU A 23 -1.14 -13.06 -5.26
N VAL A 24 -0.73 -12.44 -4.17
CA VAL A 24 -1.10 -11.07 -3.81
C VAL A 24 0.00 -10.16 -4.31
N CYS A 25 -0.36 -9.35 -5.30
CA CYS A 25 0.54 -8.42 -5.95
C CYS A 25 0.05 -7.01 -5.65
N GLY A 26 0.96 -6.07 -5.42
CA GLY A 26 0.59 -4.66 -5.48
C GLY A 26 1.73 -3.75 -5.89
N ASN A 27 1.39 -2.48 -5.99
CA ASN A 27 2.26 -1.43 -6.52
C ASN A 27 2.50 -0.33 -5.47
N GLY A 28 3.38 0.60 -5.81
CA GLY A 28 3.57 1.86 -5.10
C GLY A 28 2.35 2.77 -5.14
N ILE A 29 2.46 3.84 -4.37
CA ILE A 29 1.44 4.89 -4.28
C ILE A 29 1.56 5.80 -5.50
N ASP A 30 0.43 6.27 -6.00
CA ASP A 30 0.40 7.25 -7.07
C ASP A 30 1.03 8.58 -6.62
N THR A 31 1.69 9.25 -7.56
CA THR A 31 2.36 10.53 -7.31
C THR A 31 1.39 11.68 -7.04
N TYR A 32 0.12 11.52 -7.39
CA TYR A 32 -0.91 12.53 -7.22
C TYR A 32 -1.97 12.10 -6.19
N PRO A 33 -2.36 12.98 -5.24
CA PRO A 33 -3.38 12.68 -4.26
C PRO A 33 -4.74 12.51 -4.94
N HIS A 34 -5.31 11.33 -4.79
CA HIS A 34 -6.64 11.00 -5.28
C HIS A 34 -7.40 10.23 -4.21
N TYR A 35 -8.71 10.49 -4.12
CA TYR A 35 -9.61 9.83 -3.17
C TYR A 35 -10.45 8.72 -3.82
N GLY A 36 -10.13 8.36 -5.06
CA GLY A 36 -10.81 7.31 -5.80
C GLY A 36 -10.44 5.93 -5.29
N MET A 37 -11.44 5.09 -4.99
CA MET A 37 -11.24 3.68 -4.61
C MET A 37 -11.46 2.71 -5.77
N ARG A 38 -11.41 3.22 -7.00
CA ARG A 38 -11.65 2.44 -8.22
C ARG A 38 -10.34 2.20 -8.96
N SER A 39 -10.06 0.94 -9.24
CA SER A 39 -8.99 0.54 -10.16
C SER A 39 -9.38 0.72 -11.62
N THR A 40 -8.41 0.97 -12.48
CA THR A 40 -8.59 1.14 -13.93
C THR A 40 -7.96 -0.02 -14.70
N LEU A 41 -8.45 -0.28 -15.91
CA LEU A 41 -7.88 -1.34 -16.77
C LEU A 41 -6.45 -1.00 -17.19
N GLY A 42 -6.18 0.26 -17.54
CA GLY A 42 -4.83 0.69 -17.91
C GLY A 42 -3.80 0.50 -16.79
N PHE A 43 -4.21 0.67 -15.53
CA PHE A 43 -3.36 0.32 -14.39
C PHE A 43 -3.02 -1.17 -14.38
N LEU A 44 -4.02 -2.05 -14.56
CA LEU A 44 -3.81 -3.50 -14.58
C LEU A 44 -2.88 -3.94 -15.72
N GLU A 45 -3.04 -3.36 -16.92
CA GLU A 45 -2.20 -3.67 -18.09
C GLU A 45 -0.75 -3.25 -17.88
N SER A 46 -0.53 -2.01 -17.43
CA SER A 46 0.82 -1.51 -17.11
C SER A 46 1.46 -2.33 -15.99
N TYR A 47 0.70 -2.69 -14.96
CA TYR A 47 1.19 -3.50 -13.87
C TYR A 47 1.57 -4.92 -14.31
N ALA A 48 0.73 -5.57 -15.12
CA ALA A 48 1.00 -6.90 -15.65
C ALA A 48 2.26 -6.91 -16.51
N ALA A 49 2.48 -5.88 -17.34
CA ALA A 49 3.70 -5.76 -18.14
C ALA A 49 4.97 -5.75 -17.26
N HIS A 50 4.98 -4.96 -16.19
CA HIS A 50 6.12 -4.90 -15.27
C HIS A 50 6.30 -6.19 -14.45
N VAL A 51 5.20 -6.85 -14.05
CA VAL A 51 5.29 -8.15 -13.37
C VAL A 51 5.89 -9.21 -14.29
N LEU A 52 5.51 -9.24 -15.57
CA LEU A 52 6.06 -10.21 -16.53
C LEU A 52 7.52 -9.95 -16.88
N GLU A 53 7.95 -8.69 -16.84
CA GLU A 53 9.36 -8.31 -16.98
C GLU A 53 10.21 -8.89 -15.83
N LEU A 54 9.70 -8.84 -14.60
CA LEU A 54 10.38 -9.40 -13.43
C LEU A 54 10.22 -10.93 -13.30
N PHE A 55 9.03 -11.45 -13.58
CA PHE A 55 8.62 -12.84 -13.34
C PHE A 55 7.88 -13.41 -14.56
N PRO A 56 8.61 -13.77 -15.64
CA PRO A 56 8.01 -14.29 -16.86
C PRO A 56 7.29 -15.64 -16.66
N VAL A 57 7.61 -16.35 -15.57
CA VAL A 57 6.92 -17.59 -15.17
C VAL A 57 5.43 -17.38 -14.88
N LEU A 58 5.00 -16.13 -14.63
CA LEU A 58 3.61 -15.78 -14.33
C LEU A 58 2.77 -15.48 -15.58
N HIS A 59 3.28 -15.67 -16.81
CA HIS A 59 2.56 -15.33 -18.05
C HIS A 59 1.20 -16.02 -18.22
N ASN A 60 0.98 -17.19 -17.60
CA ASN A 60 -0.22 -18.00 -17.75
C ASN A 60 -1.14 -17.99 -16.51
N VAL A 61 -0.96 -17.03 -15.58
CA VAL A 61 -1.83 -16.94 -14.39
C VAL A 61 -3.10 -16.13 -14.68
N ALA A 62 -4.21 -16.54 -14.06
CA ALA A 62 -5.49 -15.82 -14.17
C ALA A 62 -5.59 -14.70 -13.12
N VAL A 63 -6.04 -13.52 -13.54
CA VAL A 63 -6.34 -12.41 -12.63
C VAL A 63 -7.70 -12.68 -11.96
N GLN A 64 -7.69 -12.87 -10.64
CA GLN A 64 -8.92 -13.19 -9.88
C GLN A 64 -9.69 -11.94 -9.45
N ARG A 65 -8.99 -10.95 -8.89
CA ARG A 65 -9.59 -9.74 -8.34
C ARG A 65 -8.60 -8.59 -8.39
N GLN A 66 -9.10 -7.39 -8.65
CA GLN A 66 -8.40 -6.13 -8.43
C GLN A 66 -9.13 -5.32 -7.37
N TRP A 67 -8.38 -4.54 -6.60
CA TRP A 67 -8.91 -3.61 -5.59
C TRP A 67 -8.02 -2.38 -5.54
N ALA A 68 -8.59 -1.27 -5.08
CA ALA A 68 -7.85 -0.07 -4.75
C ALA A 68 -8.21 0.34 -3.31
N GLY A 69 -7.24 0.89 -2.61
CA GLY A 69 -7.39 1.34 -1.23
C GLY A 69 -6.69 2.67 -1.03
N LEU A 70 -7.22 3.47 -0.10
CA LEU A 70 -6.63 4.74 0.26
C LEU A 70 -5.49 4.53 1.25
N CYS A 71 -4.39 5.24 1.05
CA CYS A 71 -3.28 5.33 1.99
C CYS A 71 -3.22 6.76 2.51
N ASP A 72 -3.30 6.91 3.82
CA ASP A 72 -3.08 8.16 4.54
C ASP A 72 -1.59 8.51 4.51
N MET A 73 -1.20 9.34 3.55
CA MET A 73 0.17 9.80 3.33
C MET A 73 0.36 11.21 3.86
N THR A 74 1.40 11.38 4.67
CA THR A 74 1.89 12.69 5.06
C THR A 74 2.89 13.21 4.02
N PRO A 75 3.11 14.53 3.91
CA PRO A 75 4.07 15.11 2.97
C PRO A 75 5.52 14.62 3.17
N ASP A 76 5.85 14.20 4.38
CA ASP A 76 7.17 13.73 4.81
C ASP A 76 7.25 12.19 4.95
N TYR A 77 6.21 11.45 4.54
CA TYR A 77 6.12 9.99 4.62
C TYR A 77 6.27 9.40 6.04
N SER A 78 6.19 10.24 7.07
CA SER A 78 6.38 9.85 8.48
C SER A 78 5.05 9.83 9.23
N PRO A 79 4.82 8.85 10.13
CA PRO A 79 3.59 8.81 10.92
C PRO A 79 3.55 10.00 11.89
N ILE A 80 2.36 10.59 12.04
CA ILE A 80 2.11 11.65 13.00
C ILE A 80 1.52 11.01 14.24
N ILE A 81 2.30 11.05 15.32
CA ILE A 81 1.91 10.57 16.64
C ILE A 81 2.17 11.72 17.61
N SER A 82 1.11 12.41 18.02
CA SER A 82 1.23 13.57 18.91
C SER A 82 -0.02 13.76 19.77
N SER A 83 0.15 14.40 20.92
CA SER A 83 -0.97 15.00 21.66
C SER A 83 -1.42 16.29 20.97
N ILE A 84 -2.70 16.64 21.11
CA ILE A 84 -3.20 17.96 20.71
C ILE A 84 -3.34 18.82 21.97
N ASP A 85 -2.63 19.94 22.01
CA ASP A 85 -2.56 20.81 23.20
C ASP A 85 -3.92 21.45 23.55
N GLU A 86 -4.82 21.56 22.57
CA GLU A 86 -6.14 22.18 22.69
C GLU A 86 -7.19 21.24 23.32
N ILE A 87 -6.92 19.92 23.38
CA ILE A 87 -7.86 18.92 23.88
C ILE A 87 -7.12 17.97 24.83
N GLU A 88 -7.37 18.13 26.14
CA GLU A 88 -6.78 17.26 27.16
C GLU A 88 -7.16 15.80 26.94
N GLY A 89 -6.15 14.92 26.88
CA GLY A 89 -6.33 13.48 26.68
C GLY A 89 -6.50 13.04 25.22
N PHE A 90 -6.42 13.94 24.24
CA PHE A 90 -6.47 13.57 22.83
C PHE A 90 -5.09 13.25 22.28
N TYR A 91 -4.95 12.03 21.73
CA TYR A 91 -3.76 11.58 21.02
C TYR A 91 -4.12 11.27 19.56
N PHE A 92 -3.44 11.94 18.64
CA PHE A 92 -3.51 11.63 17.22
C PHE A 92 -2.50 10.54 16.88
N ASN A 93 -2.94 9.56 16.09
CA ASN A 93 -2.11 8.48 15.60
C ASN A 93 -2.58 8.13 14.18
N GLY A 94 -1.91 8.68 13.18
CA GLY A 94 -2.27 8.52 11.77
C GLY A 94 -1.12 8.87 10.83
N GLY A 95 -1.33 8.72 9.52
CA GLY A 95 -0.29 9.00 8.52
C GLY A 95 0.70 7.85 8.35
N TRP A 96 0.26 6.61 8.61
CA TRP A 96 1.13 5.43 8.55
C TRP A 96 1.50 5.01 7.12
N GLY A 97 0.84 5.58 6.12
CA GLY A 97 1.03 5.25 4.71
C GLY A 97 1.01 3.75 4.42
N THR A 98 1.93 3.29 3.55
CA THR A 98 2.09 1.88 3.18
C THR A 98 2.76 1.00 4.25
N TYR A 99 3.21 1.61 5.36
CA TYR A 99 3.82 0.90 6.48
C TYR A 99 2.80 0.43 7.51
N GLY A 100 1.56 0.91 7.44
CA GLY A 100 0.52 0.62 8.43
C GLY A 100 0.21 -0.86 8.62
N SER A 101 0.32 -1.70 7.58
CA SER A 101 0.12 -3.16 7.73
C SER A 101 1.33 -3.88 8.34
N LYS A 102 2.50 -3.24 8.36
CA LYS A 102 3.77 -3.84 8.83
C LYS A 102 4.01 -3.59 10.32
N LEU A 103 3.29 -2.64 10.93
CA LEU A 103 3.54 -2.19 12.29
C LEU A 103 2.31 -2.41 13.21
N PRO A 104 2.48 -3.07 14.38
CA PRO A 104 1.37 -3.41 15.27
C PRO A 104 0.75 -2.20 15.99
N CYS A 105 1.38 -1.02 15.95
CA CYS A 105 0.95 0.19 16.67
C CYS A 105 -0.26 0.93 16.04
N LYS A 106 -0.78 0.45 14.90
CA LYS A 106 -1.99 0.98 14.26
C LYS A 106 -3.25 0.85 15.14
N GLY A 107 -3.22 -0.05 16.13
CA GLY A 107 -4.36 -0.34 17.03
C GLY A 107 -4.75 0.77 18.02
N PHE A 108 -3.99 1.87 18.10
CA PHE A 108 -4.34 3.06 18.90
C PHE A 108 -4.92 4.17 18.01
N SER A 109 -5.82 3.85 17.08
CA SER A 109 -6.53 4.88 16.32
C SER A 109 -7.50 5.61 17.26
N THR A 110 -7.17 6.86 17.59
CA THR A 110 -8.07 7.87 18.18
C THR A 110 -8.98 7.32 19.29
N GLN A 111 -8.41 7.00 20.46
CA GLN A 111 -9.24 6.77 21.64
C GLN A 111 -9.69 8.11 22.21
N LEU A 112 -10.88 8.56 21.82
CA LEU A 112 -11.67 9.43 22.70
C LEU A 112 -12.17 8.55 23.85
N LYS A 113 -11.44 8.60 24.97
CA LYS A 113 -11.95 8.12 26.25
C LYS A 113 -13.05 9.10 26.68
N TRP A 114 -14.30 8.66 26.62
CA TRP A 114 -15.34 9.17 27.51
C TRP A 114 -15.24 8.40 28.83
#